data_AF-A0A451ANS1-F1
#
_entry.id   AF-A0A451ANS1-F1
#
_cell.length_a   1.000
_cell.length_b   1.000
_cell.length_c   1.000
_cell.angle_alpha   90.00
_cell.angle_beta   90.00
_cell.angle_gamma   90.00
#
_symmetry.space_group_name_H-M   'P 1'
#
loop_
_entity.id
_entity.type
_entity.pdbx_description
1 polymer ?
#
loop_
_entity_poly.entity_id
_entity_poly.type
_entity_poly.pdbx_seq_one_letter_code
_entity_poly.pdbx_strand_id
1 'polypeptide(L)'
;MGTIEWLRDAGYIDCGKKCLFGYQDCVLTARGLEMLKSVPESVQTKKPIGDRLVALLKEKSMALAMETAKTAISAGIGLLK
;
A
#
# COMPACT_ATOMS: atom_id res chain seq x y z
N MET A 1 -17.85 13.86 14.75
CA MET A 1 -17.18 12.60 14.35
C MET A 1 -17.39 12.34 12.87
N GLY A 2 -16.90 13.24 12.01
CA GLY A 2 -17.28 13.21 10.58
C GLY A 2 -16.80 11.94 9.85
N THR A 3 -15.59 11.47 10.14
CA THR A 3 -15.01 10.30 9.45
C THR A 3 -15.76 9.01 9.73
N ILE A 4 -16.12 8.75 11.00
CA ILE A 4 -16.82 7.50 11.37
C ILE A 4 -18.23 7.49 10.77
N GLU A 5 -18.93 8.62 10.82
CA GLU A 5 -20.27 8.75 10.24
C GLU A 5 -20.22 8.59 8.72
N TRP A 6 -19.25 9.23 8.06
CA TRP A 6 -19.05 9.07 6.62
C TRP A 6 -18.74 7.62 6.22
N LEU A 7 -17.84 6.94 6.94
CA LEU A 7 -17.47 5.54 6.66
C LEU A 7 -18.67 4.59 6.84
N ARG A 8 -19.49 4.82 7.87
CA ARG A 8 -20.71 4.04 8.12
C ARG A 8 -21.75 4.29 7.03
N ASP A 9 -22.03 5.56 6.73
CA ASP A 9 -23.06 5.94 5.75
C ASP A 9 -22.67 5.50 4.32
N ALA A 10 -21.38 5.46 4.02
CA ALA A 10 -20.86 4.88 2.78
C ALA A 10 -20.87 3.35 2.74
N GLY A 11 -21.15 2.68 3.86
CA GLY A 11 -21.25 1.22 4.00
C GLY A 11 -19.91 0.49 4.12
N TYR A 12 -18.84 1.19 4.51
CA TYR A 12 -17.51 0.58 4.71
C TYR A 12 -17.34 -0.05 6.10
N ILE A 13 -18.01 0.52 7.09
CA ILE A 13 -18.07 -0.02 8.44
C ILE A 13 -19.54 -0.14 8.86
N ASP A 14 -19.83 -1.13 9.69
CA ASP A 14 -21.05 -1.17 10.47
C ASP A 14 -20.71 -0.78 11.90
N CYS A 15 -21.64 -0.14 12.60
CA CYS A 15 -21.44 0.28 13.98
C CYS A 15 -22.68 -0.05 14.80
N GLY A 16 -22.45 -0.60 15.99
CA GLY A 16 -23.49 -0.79 16.98
C GLY A 16 -23.94 0.53 17.61
N LYS A 17 -24.04 0.56 18.94
CA LYS A 17 -24.65 1.69 19.64
C LYS A 17 -23.78 2.94 19.57
N LYS A 18 -24.41 4.09 19.30
CA LYS A 18 -23.81 5.42 19.51
C LYS A 18 -23.82 5.74 21.01
N CYS A 19 -22.67 6.12 21.56
CA CYS A 19 -22.50 6.57 22.93
C CYS A 19 -21.99 8.03 22.96
N LEU A 20 -21.89 8.62 24.16
CA LEU A 20 -21.42 10.00 24.36
C LEU A 20 -20.05 10.29 23.73
N PHE A 21 -19.20 9.26 23.64
CA PHE A 21 -17.83 9.37 23.15
C PHE A 21 -17.62 8.72 21.77
N GLY A 22 -18.66 8.22 21.11
CA GLY A 22 -18.54 7.65 19.76
C GLY A 22 -19.48 6.50 19.45
N TYR A 23 -18.95 5.46 18.82
CA TYR A 23 -19.69 4.26 18.45
C TYR A 23 -19.00 3.03 19.06
N GLN A 24 -19.80 2.10 19.55
CA GLN A 24 -19.35 0.78 20.04
C GLN A 24 -19.64 -0.30 18.99
N ASP A 25 -18.94 -1.42 19.10
CA ASP A 25 -19.13 -2.60 18.25
C ASP A 25 -19.02 -2.28 16.75
N CYS A 26 -18.08 -1.41 16.38
CA CYS A 26 -17.83 -1.10 14.96
C CYS A 26 -16.98 -2.20 14.31
N VAL A 27 -17.46 -2.70 13.18
CA VAL A 27 -16.82 -3.76 12.39
C VAL A 27 -16.70 -3.36 10.92
N LEU A 28 -15.72 -3.93 10.22
CA LEU A 28 -15.61 -3.77 8.78
C LEU A 28 -16.70 -4.58 8.07
N THR A 29 -17.34 -3.99 7.08
CA THR A 29 -18.24 -4.72 6.17
C THR A 29 -17.42 -5.52 5.15
N ALA A 30 -18.05 -6.46 4.44
CA ALA A 30 -17.41 -7.16 3.33
C ALA A 30 -16.82 -6.18 2.29
N ARG A 31 -17.59 -5.13 1.95
CA ARG A 31 -17.17 -4.05 1.04
C ARG A 31 -15.98 -3.25 1.59
N GLY A 32 -15.99 -2.92 2.88
CA GLY A 32 -14.86 -2.26 3.54
C GLY A 32 -13.59 -3.10 3.49
N LEU A 33 -13.73 -4.42 3.70
CA LEU A 33 -12.62 -5.36 3.63
C LEU A 33 -12.09 -5.52 2.19
N GLU A 34 -12.97 -5.57 1.20
CA GLU A 34 -12.58 -5.60 -0.21
C GLU A 34 -11.82 -4.35 -0.64
N MET A 35 -12.26 -3.18 -0.20
CA MET A 35 -11.54 -1.92 -0.44
C MET A 35 -10.15 -1.93 0.20
N LEU A 36 -10.01 -2.43 1.43
CA LEU A 36 -8.69 -2.53 2.07
C LEU A 36 -7.77 -3.51 1.33
N LYS A 37 -8.32 -4.57 0.74
CA LYS A 37 -7.56 -5.51 -0.09
C LYS A 37 -7.16 -4.92 -1.44
N SER A 38 -7.92 -3.97 -1.97
CA SER A 38 -7.48 -3.16 -3.11
C SER A 38 -6.43 -2.14 -2.67
N VAL A 39 -5.24 -2.63 -2.31
CA VAL A 39 -4.08 -1.76 -2.11
C VAL A 39 -3.80 -1.07 -3.45
N PRO A 40 -4.00 0.25 -3.57
CA PRO A 40 -3.76 0.94 -4.82
C PRO A 40 -2.26 0.84 -5.15
N GLU A 41 -1.90 0.77 -6.44
CA GLU A 41 -0.49 0.79 -6.87
C GLU A 41 0.30 1.97 -6.28
N SER A 42 -0.37 3.06 -5.91
CA SER A 42 0.23 4.23 -5.26
C SER A 42 0.75 3.97 -3.85
N VAL A 43 0.22 2.98 -3.14
CA VAL A 43 0.59 2.59 -1.76
C VAL A 43 1.25 1.21 -1.73
N GLN A 44 1.10 0.44 -2.81
CA GLN A 44 1.85 -0.78 -3.03
C GLN A 44 3.33 -0.39 -3.05
N THR A 45 4.09 -0.87 -2.06
CA THR A 45 5.54 -0.72 -2.02
C THR A 45 6.05 -1.14 -3.38
N LYS A 46 6.56 -0.17 -4.16
CA LYS A 46 7.16 -0.40 -5.48
C LYS A 46 8.01 -1.66 -5.35
N LYS A 47 7.81 -2.65 -6.24
CA LYS A 47 8.57 -3.91 -6.23
C LYS A 47 10.01 -3.61 -5.84
N PRO A 48 10.58 -4.30 -4.84
CA PRO A 48 11.91 -4.00 -4.38
C PRO A 48 12.87 -4.04 -5.57
N ILE A 49 13.86 -3.15 -5.57
CA ILE A 49 14.74 -2.94 -6.72
C ILE A 49 15.43 -4.24 -7.17
N GLY A 50 15.65 -5.18 -6.24
CA GLY A 50 16.12 -6.53 -6.52
C GLY A 50 15.18 -7.37 -7.39
N ASP A 51 13.86 -7.34 -7.14
CA ASP A 51 12.88 -8.06 -7.95
C ASP A 51 12.80 -7.49 -9.37
N ARG A 52 12.98 -6.17 -9.51
CA ARG A 52 13.07 -5.50 -10.82
C ARG A 52 14.34 -5.91 -11.56
N LEU A 53 15.46 -6.04 -10.86
CA LEU A 53 16.73 -6.50 -11.44
C LEU A 53 16.63 -7.94 -11.94
N VAL A 54 16.03 -8.83 -11.15
CA VAL A 54 15.82 -10.24 -11.54
C VAL A 54 14.92 -10.36 -12.77
N ALA A 55 13.88 -9.54 -12.88
CA ALA A 55 13.00 -9.51 -14.06
C ALA A 55 13.77 -9.08 -15.33
N LEU A 56 14.55 -7.99 -15.26
CA LEU A 56 15.32 -7.49 -16.40
C LEU A 56 16.40 -8.47 -16.88
N LEU A 57 17.02 -9.20 -15.96
CA LEU A 57 17.99 -10.26 -16.28
C LEU A 57 17.31 -11.43 -17.00
N LYS A 58 16.10 -11.82 -16.59
CA LYS A 58 15.31 -12.87 -17.26
C LYS A 58 14.86 -12.45 -18.67
N GLU A 59 14.59 -11.16 -18.86
CA GLU A 59 14.24 -10.56 -20.15
C GLU A 59 15.47 -10.36 -21.09
N LYS A 60 16.67 -10.82 -20.68
CA LYS A 60 17.96 -10.61 -21.38
C LYS A 60 18.29 -9.14 -21.66
N SER A 61 17.69 -8.22 -20.92
CA SER A 61 17.90 -6.79 -21.08
C SER A 61 19.06 -6.30 -20.20
N MET A 62 20.28 -6.75 -20.54
CA MET A 62 21.48 -6.53 -19.72
C MET A 62 21.82 -5.04 -19.50
N ALA A 63 21.54 -4.19 -20.48
CA ALA A 63 21.78 -2.75 -20.38
C ALA A 63 20.89 -2.08 -19.32
N LEU A 64 19.59 -2.38 -19.33
CA LEU A 64 18.62 -1.87 -18.36
C LEU A 64 18.84 -2.47 -16.96
N ALA A 65 19.31 -3.72 -16.89
CA ALA A 65 19.69 -4.35 -15.63
C ALA A 65 20.91 -3.65 -15.00
N MET A 66 21.96 -3.36 -15.78
CA MET A 66 23.12 -2.61 -15.29
C MET A 66 22.76 -1.21 -14.80
N GLU A 67 21.89 -0.50 -15.53
CA GLU A 67 21.42 0.83 -15.13
C GLU A 67 20.67 0.77 -13.79
N THR A 68 19.76 -0.19 -13.64
CA THR A 68 18.99 -0.40 -12.39
C THR A 68 19.90 -0.75 -11.20
N ALA A 69 20.92 -1.58 -11.41
CA ALA A 69 21.93 -1.90 -10.39
C ALA A 69 22.74 -0.67 -9.98
N LYS A 70 23.16 0.16 -10.94
CA LYS A 70 23.87 1.41 -10.68
C LYS A 70 23.01 2.36 -9.84
N THR A 71 21.73 2.52 -10.16
CA THR A 71 20.78 3.32 -9.38
C THR A 71 20.64 2.79 -7.95
N ALA A 72 20.54 1.47 -7.76
CA ALA A 72 20.44 0.85 -6.44
C ALA A 72 21.69 1.13 -5.58
N ILE A 73 22.89 0.96 -6.16
CA ILE A 73 24.17 1.20 -5.47
C ILE A 73 24.33 2.68 -5.12
N SER A 74 24.03 3.59 -6.04
CA SER A 74 24.10 5.03 -5.79
C SER A 74 23.12 5.48 -4.69
N ALA A 75 21.91 4.92 -4.66
CA ALA A 75 20.96 5.19 -3.58
C ALA A 75 21.49 4.69 -2.22
N GLY A 76 22.10 3.51 -2.18
CA GLY A 76 22.72 2.95 -0.97
C GLY A 76 23.90 3.78 -0.44
N ILE A 77 24.76 4.29 -1.33
CA ILE A 77 25.87 5.19 -0.95
C ILE A 77 25.32 6.52 -0.38
N GLY A 78 24.19 7.01 -0.90
CA GLY A 78 23.52 8.21 -0.38
C GLY A 78 22.95 8.05 1.04
N LEU A 79 22.67 6.83 1.47
CA LEU A 79 22.16 6.50 2.81
C LEU A 79 23.28 6.35 3.86
N LEU A 80 24.55 6.34 3.43
CA LEU A 80 25.73 6.27 4.30
C LEU A 80 26.32 7.67 4.63
N LYS A 81 25.57 8.75 4.34
CA LYS A 81 25.89 10.14 4.71
C LYS A 81 25.02 10.62 5.85
#